data_AF-A0A286ALI0-F1
#
_entry.id   AF-A0A286ALI0-F1
#
_cell.length_a   1.000
_cell.length_b   1.000
_cell.length_c   1.000
_cell.angle_alpha   90.00
_cell.angle_beta   90.00
_cell.angle_gamma   90.00
#
_symmetry.space_group_name_H-M   'P 1'
#
loop_
_entity.id
_entity.type
_entity.pdbx_description
1 polymer ?
#
loop_
_entity_poly.entity_id
_entity_poly.type
_entity_poly.pdbx_seq_one_letter_code
_entity_poly.pdbx_strand_id
1 'polypeptide(L)' 'MITEPRIPDPDGFYAALLAAHEGRTDAQSADLNARLVLLLANQCADQRVLLACIRAAAEDTTTTTAP' A
#
# COMPACT_ATOMS: atom_id res chain seq x y z
N MET A 1 -2.28 14.11 -4.75
CA MET A 1 -2.30 12.66 -4.51
C MET A 1 -3.62 12.15 -5.04
N ILE A 2 -3.64 11.04 -5.76
CA ILE A 2 -4.88 10.46 -6.27
C ILE A 2 -5.34 9.45 -5.22
N THR A 3 -6.52 9.67 -4.65
CA THR A 3 -7.13 8.80 -3.64
C THR A 3 -8.14 7.82 -4.24
N GLU A 4 -8.45 7.97 -5.53
CA GLU A 4 -9.31 7.05 -6.27
C GLU A 4 -8.48 5.92 -6.93
N PRO A 5 -8.96 4.66 -6.90
CA PRO A 5 -8.28 3.55 -7.55
C PRO A 5 -8.15 3.79 -9.06
N ARG A 6 -6.92 4.00 -9.54
CA ARG A 6 -6.61 4.05 -10.99
C ARG A 6 -6.15 2.71 -11.54
N ILE A 7 -6.16 1.67 -10.71
CA ILE A 7 -5.76 0.32 -11.09
C ILE A 7 -6.94 -0.28 -11.86
N PRO A 8 -6.75 -0.79 -13.09
CA PRO A 8 -7.82 -1.38 -13.89
C PRO A 8 -8.52 -2.57 -13.24
N ASP A 9 -7.79 -3.31 -12.40
CA ASP A 9 -8.27 -4.46 -11.63
C ASP A 9 -7.78 -4.37 -10.17
N PRO A 10 -8.49 -3.63 -9.31
CA PRO A 10 -8.11 -3.48 -7.90
C PRO A 10 -8.27 -4.80 -7.12
N ASP A 11 -9.27 -5.60 -7.46
CA ASP A 11 -9.56 -6.88 -6.79
C ASP A 11 -8.48 -7.91 -7.10
N GLY A 12 -8.04 -8.01 -8.36
CA GLY A 12 -6.94 -8.88 -8.76
C GLY A 12 -5.62 -8.50 -8.10
N PHE A 13 -5.33 -7.20 -7.96
CA PHE A 13 -4.16 -6.75 -7.20
C PHE A 13 -4.25 -7.16 -5.72
N TYR A 14 -5.40 -6.96 -5.08
CA TYR A 14 -5.59 -7.31 -3.67
C TYR A 14 -5.51 -8.83 -3.44
N ALA A 15 -6.11 -9.63 -4.33
CA ALA A 15 -6.02 -11.09 -4.28
C ALA A 15 -4.57 -11.57 -4.43
N ALA A 16 -3.81 -11.00 -5.36
CA ALA A 16 -2.38 -11.32 -5.53
C ALA A 16 -1.55 -10.93 -4.30
N LEU A 17 -1.85 -9.80 -3.67
CA LEU A 17 -1.20 -9.37 -2.44
C LEU A 17 -1.50 -10.35 -1.29
N LEU A 18 -2.76 -10.73 -1.11
CA LEU A 18 -3.16 -11.68 -0.07
C LEU A 18 -2.51 -13.06 -0.28
N ALA A 19 -2.55 -13.58 -1.51
CA ALA A 19 -1.89 -14.83 -1.87
C ALA A 19 -0.38 -14.79 -1.60
N ALA A 20 0.26 -13.63 -1.80
CA ALA A 20 1.66 -13.48 -1.42
C ALA A 20 1.84 -13.65 0.10
N HIS A 21 0.93 -13.18 0.95
CA HIS A 21 1.07 -13.34 2.40
C HIS A 21 0.75 -14.75 2.93
N GLU A 22 0.17 -15.64 2.13
CA GLU A 22 -0.20 -16.98 2.59
C GLU A 22 1.03 -17.79 3.08
N GLY A 23 0.88 -18.40 4.26
CA GLY A 23 1.93 -19.23 4.88
C GLY A 23 3.13 -18.45 5.45
N ARG A 24 3.09 -17.12 5.47
CA ARG A 24 4.15 -16.26 6.03
C ARG A 24 3.85 -15.87 7.46
N THR A 25 4.90 -15.77 8.27
CA THR A 25 4.81 -15.14 9.60
C THR A 25 4.68 -13.63 9.47
N ASP A 26 4.27 -12.96 10.54
CA ASP A 26 4.15 -11.49 10.57
C ASP A 26 5.45 -10.79 10.17
N ALA A 27 6.60 -11.30 10.64
CA ALA A 27 7.91 -10.76 10.29
C ALA A 27 8.22 -10.93 8.78
N GLN A 28 7.89 -12.09 8.20
CA GLN A 28 8.06 -12.33 6.77
C GLN A 28 7.12 -11.47 5.92
N SER A 29 5.89 -11.25 6.41
CA SER A 29 4.91 -10.36 5.80
C SER A 29 5.38 -8.90 5.83
N ALA A 30 5.97 -8.45 6.93
CA ALA A 30 6.57 -7.11 7.02
C ALA A 30 7.73 -6.93 6.04
N ASP A 31 8.61 -7.93 5.91
CA ASP A 31 9.73 -7.93 4.96
C ASP A 31 9.24 -7.96 3.49
N LEU A 32 8.18 -8.72 3.18
CA LEU A 32 7.50 -8.64 1.88
C LEU A 32 7.03 -7.21 1.60
N ASN A 33 6.31 -6.60 2.54
CA ASN A 33 5.74 -5.27 2.37
C ASN A 33 6.82 -4.21 2.16
N ALA A 34 7.92 -4.26 2.92
CA ALA A 34 9.05 -3.34 2.76
C ALA A 34 9.65 -3.42 1.34
N ARG A 35 9.87 -4.64 0.83
CA ARG A 35 10.35 -4.85 -0.55
C ARG A 35 9.36 -4.37 -1.59
N LEU A 36 8.08 -4.67 -1.40
CA LEU A 36 7.02 -4.23 -2.31
C LEU A 36 6.94 -2.70 -2.38
N VAL A 37 6.97 -2.01 -1.24
CA VAL A 37 6.98 -0.54 -1.17
C VAL A 37 8.18 0.04 -1.93
N LEU A 38 9.37 -0.52 -1.76
CA LEU A 38 10.56 -0.06 -2.48
C LEU A 38 10.43 -0.24 -4.00
N LEU A 39 9.92 -1.39 -4.45
CA LEU A 39 9.68 -1.64 -5.88
C LEU A 39 8.65 -0.67 -6.44
N LEU A 40 7.52 -0.46 -5.76
CA LEU A 40 6.49 0.50 -6.18
C LEU A 40 7.03 1.94 -6.20
N ALA A 41 7.88 2.30 -5.23
CA ALA A 41 8.54 3.60 -5.19
C ALA A 41 9.42 3.84 -6.42
N ASN A 42 10.19 2.82 -6.82
CA ASN A 42 11.01 2.87 -8.03
C ASN A 42 10.16 3.01 -9.29
N GLN A 43 9.02 2.30 -9.38
CA GLN A 43 8.11 2.42 -10.53
C GLN A 43 7.40 3.77 -10.58
N CYS A 44 7.11 4.39 -9.44
CA CYS A 44 6.46 5.70 -9.36
C CYS A 44 7.40 6.84 -9.81
N ALA A 45 8.70 6.74 -9.49
CA ALA A 45 9.76 7.68 -9.86
C ALA A 45 9.51 9.17 -9.52
N ASP A 46 8.53 9.50 -8.67
CA ASP A 46 8.25 10.87 -8.19
C ASP A 46 8.33 10.93 -6.66
N GLN A 47 9.46 11.46 -6.16
CA GLN A 47 9.71 11.63 -4.73
C GLN A 47 8.63 12.47 -4.02
N ARG A 48 8.05 13.47 -4.67
CA ARG A 48 7.01 14.32 -4.04
C ARG A 48 5.72 13.53 -3.82
N VAL A 49 5.36 12.68 -4.79
CA VAL A 49 4.21 11.77 -4.66
C VAL A 49 4.47 10.78 -3.54
N LEU A 50 5.65 10.17 -3.48
CA LEU A 50 6.02 9.21 -2.44
C LEU A 50 5.95 9.83 -1.03
N LEU A 51 6.51 11.03 -0.84
CA LEU A 51 6.44 11.75 0.44
C LEU A 51 5.00 12.12 0.82
N ALA A 52 4.17 12.50 -0.15
CA ALA A 52 2.76 12.77 0.10
C ALA A 52 2.00 11.50 0.53
N CYS A 53 2.28 10.35 -0.09
CA CYS A 53 1.71 9.05 0.29
C CYS A 53 2.14 8.64 1.71
N ILE A 54 3.41 8.82 2.08
CA ILE A 54 3.90 8.52 3.43
C ILE A 54 3.16 9.37 4.47
N ARG A 55 3.03 10.68 4.23
CA ARG A 55 2.28 11.55 5.13
C ARG A 55 0.83 11.12 5.25
N ALA A 56 0.16 10.83 4.12
CA ALA A 56 -1.22 10.38 4.13
C ALA A 56 -1.41 9.02 4.85
N ALA A 57 -0.44 8.10 4.73
CA ALA A 57 -0.49 6.81 5.43
C ALA A 57 -0.20 6.94 6.94
N ALA A 58 0.56 7.96 7.36
CA ALA A 58 0.86 8.24 8.76
C ALA A 58 -0.24 9.06 9.47
N GLU A 59 -1.06 9.78 8.70
CA GLU A 59 -2.27 10.46 9.18
C GLU A 59 -3.37 9.41 9.38
N ASP A 60 -3.33 8.76 10.56
CA ASP A 60 -4.23 7.70 10.97
C ASP A 60 -5.73 8.03 10.78
N THR A 61 -6.48 7.02 10.34
CA THR A 61 -7.92 7.01 10.01
C THR A 61 -8.86 7.23 11.23
N THR A 62 -8.57 8.21 12.10
CA THR A 62 -9.36 8.51 13.30
C THR A 62 -10.63 9.32 12.99
N THR A 63 -11.28 9.05 11.85
CA THR A 63 -12.63 9.56 11.55
C THR A 63 -13.54 8.41 11.15
N THR A 64 -13.67 7.41 12.04
CA THR A 64 -14.94 6.71 12.19
C THR A 64 -15.94 7.71 12.76
N THR A 65 -16.60 8.47 11.89
CA THR A 65 -17.91 9.07 12.20
C THR A 65 -18.95 8.02 11.81
N ALA A 66 -19.48 7.32 12.82
CA ALA A 66 -20.73 6.58 12.73
C ALA A 66 -21.77 7.33 13.62
N PRO A 67 -23.06 7.30 13.24
CA PRO A 67 -24.07 8.31 13.60
C PRO A 67 -24.46 8.36 15.09
#